data_AF-A0A3D4D3N6-F1
#
_entry.id   AF-A0A3D4D3N6-F1
#
_cell.length_a   1.000
_cell.length_b   1.000
_cell.length_c   1.000
_cell.angle_alpha   90.00
_cell.angle_beta   90.00
_cell.angle_gamma   90.00
#
_symmetry.space_group_name_H-M   'P 1'
#
loop_
_entity.id
_entity.type
_entity.pdbx_description
1 polymer ?
#
loop_
_entity_poly.entity_id
_entity_poly.type
_entity_poly.pdbx_seq_one_letter_code
_entity_poly.pdbx_strand_id
1 'polypeptide(L)' 'MTKPAEITRRAKSNLAFAFMCVPQDRRPDLNVFYAFCRVVDDIADDTSLPPDQKRKSLQNWMQAIERDDHPEHSLEAQVV' A
#
# COMPACT_ATOMS: atom_id res chain seq x y z
N MET A 1 -11.15 13.34 -4.42
CA MET A 1 -11.12 12.45 -3.23
C MET A 1 -11.57 11.07 -3.66
N THR A 2 -10.62 10.23 -4.04
CA THR A 2 -10.89 8.88 -4.57
C THR A 2 -11.04 7.94 -3.37
N LYS A 3 -12.18 7.27 -3.26
CA LYS A 3 -12.46 6.39 -2.11
C LYS A 3 -11.53 5.16 -2.16
N PRO A 4 -11.04 4.63 -1.02
CA PRO A 4 -10.19 3.43 -0.97
C PRO A 4 -10.75 2.25 -1.77
N ALA A 5 -12.08 2.10 -1.77
CA ALA A 5 -12.79 1.07 -2.54
C ALA A 5 -12.60 1.16 -4.08
N GLU A 6 -12.32 2.34 -4.64
CA GLU A 6 -12.06 2.51 -6.08
C GLU A 6 -10.65 2.06 -6.48
N ILE A 7 -9.69 2.13 -5.56
CA ILE A 7 -8.33 1.63 -5.75
C ILE A 7 -8.36 0.09 -5.81
N THR A 8 -9.07 -0.55 -4.87
CA THR A 8 -9.22 -2.02 -4.82
C THR A 8 -9.95 -2.58 -6.04
N ARG A 9 -10.94 -1.85 -6.59
CA ARG A 9 -11.71 -2.32 -7.77
C ARG A 9 -10.93 -2.22 -9.09
N ARG A 10 -10.01 -1.26 -9.21
CA ARG A 10 -9.22 -1.04 -10.45
C ARG A 10 -8.07 -2.03 -10.59
N ALA A 11 -7.56 -2.56 -9.48
CA ALA A 11 -6.58 -3.61 -9.52
C ALA A 11 -7.23 -4.95 -9.87
N LYS A 12 -7.13 -5.35 -11.13
CA LYS A 12 -7.43 -6.72 -11.59
C LYS A 12 -6.39 -7.73 -11.07
N SER A 13 -6.17 -7.77 -9.76
CA SER A 13 -5.20 -8.66 -9.13
C SER A 13 -5.90 -9.93 -8.62
N ASN A 14 -5.22 -11.07 -8.78
CA ASN A 14 -5.62 -12.35 -8.16
C ASN A 14 -5.78 -12.24 -6.63
N LEU A 15 -5.23 -11.19 -6.02
CA LEU A 15 -5.39 -10.89 -4.61
C LEU A 15 -6.85 -10.57 -4.21
N ALA A 16 -7.68 -10.08 -5.14
CA ALA A 16 -9.10 -9.85 -4.87
C ALA A 16 -9.85 -11.15 -4.52
N PHE A 17 -9.40 -12.30 -5.02
CA PHE A 17 -9.91 -13.61 -4.62
C PHE A 17 -9.49 -13.99 -3.20
N ALA A 18 -8.26 -13.68 -2.80
CA ALA A 18 -7.80 -13.89 -1.42
C ALA A 18 -8.65 -13.09 -0.42
N PHE A 19 -9.15 -11.91 -0.82
CA PHE A 19 -10.04 -11.08 0.01
C PHE A 19 -11.43 -11.69 0.23
N MET A 20 -11.90 -12.58 -0.65
CA MET A 20 -13.16 -13.29 -0.44
C MET A 20 -13.06 -14.36 0.65
N CYS A 21 -11.86 -14.84 0.95
CA CYS A 21 -11.60 -15.83 2.00
C CYS A 21 -11.45 -15.20 3.40
N VAL A 22 -11.45 -13.87 3.50
CA VAL A 22 -11.22 -13.17 4.77
C VAL A 22 -12.55 -12.72 5.40
N PRO A 23 -12.73 -12.95 6.72
CA PRO A 23 -13.89 -12.46 7.48
C PRO A 23 -14.16 -10.97 7.27
N GLN A 24 -15.45 -10.58 7.27
CA GLN A 24 -15.87 -9.22 6.91
C GLN A 24 -15.24 -8.13 7.79
N ASP A 25 -15.09 -8.43 9.07
CA ASP A 25 -14.45 -7.62 10.11
C ASP A 25 -12.97 -7.32 9.82
N ARG A 26 -12.29 -8.17 9.06
CA ARG A 26 -10.87 -8.00 8.69
C ARG A 26 -10.63 -7.45 7.29
N ARG A 27 -11.70 -7.18 6.54
CA ARG A 27 -11.58 -6.53 5.21
C ARG A 27 -10.97 -5.13 5.25
N PRO A 28 -11.20 -4.29 6.27
CA PRO A 28 -10.49 -3.01 6.39
C PRO A 28 -8.97 -3.19 6.48
N ASP A 29 -8.50 -4.13 7.30
CA ASP A 29 -7.06 -4.42 7.47
C ASP A 29 -6.43 -4.86 6.14
N LEU A 30 -7.15 -5.68 5.37
CA LEU A 30 -6.70 -6.08 4.03
C LEU A 30 -6.59 -4.91 3.06
N ASN A 31 -7.50 -3.94 3.12
CA ASN A 31 -7.41 -2.75 2.27
C ASN A 31 -6.16 -1.93 2.61
N VAL A 32 -5.82 -1.81 3.90
CA VAL A 32 -4.60 -1.14 4.36
C VAL A 32 -3.37 -1.88 3.85
N PHE A 33 -3.32 -3.20 4.04
CA PHE A 33 -2.24 -4.05 3.52
C PHE A 33 -2.10 -3.92 2.01
N TYR A 34 -3.22 -3.92 1.29
CA TYR A 34 -3.20 -3.82 -0.16
C TYR A 34 -2.73 -2.46 -0.66
N ALA A 35 -3.18 -1.38 -0.02
CA ALA A 35 -2.72 -0.03 -0.32
C ALA A 35 -1.20 0.09 -0.12
N PHE A 36 -0.68 -0.48 0.97
CA PHE A 36 0.76 -0.55 1.21
C PHE A 36 1.50 -1.27 0.07
N CYS A 37 1.06 -2.48 -0.32
CA CYS A 37 1.68 -3.20 -1.43
C CYS A 37 1.69 -2.36 -2.71
N ARG A 38 0.58 -1.69 -3.04
CA ARG A 38 0.46 -0.89 -4.26
C ARG A 38 1.45 0.28 -4.29
N VAL A 39 1.65 0.97 -3.16
CA VAL A 39 2.62 2.07 -3.05
C VAL A 39 4.05 1.57 -3.24
N VAL A 40 4.40 0.44 -2.62
CA VAL A 40 5.73 -0.16 -2.74
C VAL A 40 5.99 -0.61 -4.18
N ASP A 41 5.01 -1.26 -4.81
CA ASP A 41 5.08 -1.69 -6.21
C ASP A 41 5.22 -0.48 -7.14
N ASP A 42 4.46 0.60 -6.92
CA ASP A 42 4.58 1.82 -7.72
C ASP A 42 6.00 2.41 -7.67
N ILE A 43 6.66 2.41 -6.50
CA ILE A 43 8.07 2.84 -6.37
C ILE A 43 9.01 1.90 -7.15
N ALA A 44 8.78 0.60 -7.05
CA ALA A 44 9.63 -0.41 -7.68
C ALA A 44 9.50 -0.39 -9.22
N ASP A 45 8.27 -0.26 -9.72
CA ASP A 45 7.92 -0.35 -11.14
C ASP A 45 8.14 0.97 -11.89
N ASP A 46 8.24 2.11 -11.21
CA ASP A 46 8.42 3.41 -11.87
C ASP A 46 9.73 3.46 -12.67
N THR A 47 9.65 3.41 -14.00
CA THR A 47 10.81 3.41 -14.88
C THR A 47 11.50 4.77 -14.99
N SER A 48 10.88 5.83 -14.47
CA SER A 48 11.42 7.20 -14.50
C SER A 48 12.32 7.53 -13.30
N LEU A 49 12.17 6.79 -12.19
CA LEU A 49 12.95 7.03 -10.97
C LEU A 49 14.37 6.42 -11.06
N PRO A 50 15.43 7.18 -10.74
CA PRO A 50 16.76 6.64 -10.57
C PRO A 50 16.81 5.55 -9.48
N PRO A 51 17.66 4.51 -9.63
CA PRO A 51 17.75 3.41 -8.66
C PRO A 51 18.00 3.86 -7.21
N ASP A 52 18.80 4.91 -7.00
CA ASP A 52 19.11 5.40 -5.66
C ASP A 52 17.90 6.09 -5.00
N GLN A 53 17.06 6.75 -5.79
CA GLN A 53 15.83 7.36 -5.30
C GLN A 53 14.82 6.27 -4.91
N LYS A 54 14.70 5.19 -5.70
CA LYS A 54 13.90 4.01 -5.33
C LYS A 54 14.36 3.40 -4.02
N ARG A 55 15.68 3.16 -3.88
CA ARG A 55 16.27 2.60 -2.65
C ARG A 55 15.96 3.45 -1.43
N LYS A 56 16.12 4.78 -1.54
CA LYS A 56 15.81 5.71 -0.46
C LYS A 56 14.33 5.65 -0.05
N SER A 57 13.43 5.66 -1.02
CA SER A 57 11.99 5.56 -0.75
C SER A 57 11.61 4.24 -0.08
N LEU A 58 12.17 3.11 -0.54
CA LEU A 58 11.94 1.80 0.07
C LEU A 58 12.55 1.68 1.47
N GLN A 59 13.72 2.28 1.71
CA GLN A 59 14.31 2.35 3.05
C GLN A 59 13.43 3.13 4.04
N ASN A 60 12.81 4.23 3.60
CA ASN A 60 11.86 4.96 4.44
C ASN A 60 10.67 4.08 4.82
N TRP A 61 10.17 3.26 3.89
CA TRP A 61 9.10 2.30 4.17
C TRP A 61 9.54 1.21 5.17
N MET A 62 10.75 0.67 5.04
CA MET A 62 11.29 -0.29 6.02
C MET A 62 11.35 0.33 7.42
N GLN A 63 11.89 1.55 7.54
CA GLN A 63 11.95 2.25 8.81
C GLN A 63 10.56 2.53 9.39
N ALA A 64 9.58 2.86 8.55
CA ALA A 64 8.20 3.08 9.00
C ALA A 64 7.55 1.81 9.58
N ILE A 65 7.92 0.61 9.08
CA ILE A 65 7.41 -0.67 9.59
C ILE A 65 8.11 -1.08 10.90
N GLU A 66 9.39 -0.76 11.05
CA GLU A 66 10.18 -1.05 12.25
C GLU A 66 9.86 -0.11 13.43
N ARG A 67 9.17 1.00 13.14
CA ARG A 67 8.77 2.00 14.11
C ARG A 67 7.60 1.52 14.95
N ASP A 68 7.73 1.70 16.26
CA ASP A 68 6.70 1.35 17.25
C ASP A 68 5.71 2.52 17.48
N ASP A 69 6.00 3.71 16.92
CA ASP A 69 5.00 4.75 16.78
C ASP A 69 4.13 4.42 15.57
N HIS A 70 2.84 4.19 15.81
CA HIS A 70 1.82 4.02 14.76
C HIS A 70 1.14 5.37 14.48
N PRO A 71 1.73 6.25 13.65
CA PRO A 71 1.10 7.52 13.32
C PRO A 71 -0.21 7.27 12.57
N GLU A 72 -1.32 7.69 13.16
CA GLU A 72 -2.72 7.46 12.73
C GLU A 72 -3.05 7.84 11.26
N HIS A 73 -2.14 8.50 10.52
CA HIS A 73 -2.40 9.03 9.17
C HIS A 73 -1.30 8.78 8.12
N SER A 74 -0.31 7.92 8.38
CA SER A 74 0.91 7.87 7.53
C SER A 74 0.73 7.24 6.14
N LEU A 75 -0.18 6.27 6.00
CA LEU A 75 -0.45 5.60 4.72
C LEU A 75 -1.42 6.40 3.84
N GLU A 76 -2.43 7.02 4.44
CA GLU A 76 -3.48 7.72 3.71
C GLU A 76 -2.97 9.00 3.02
N ALA A 77 -1.99 9.68 3.63
CA ALA A 77 -1.39 10.89 3.09
C ALA A 77 -0.49 10.65 1.86
N GLN A 78 -0.06 9.42 1.60
CA GLN A 78 0.77 9.06 0.43
C GLN A 78 -0.03 8.41 -0.72
N VAL A 79 -1.32 8.13 -0.51
CA VAL A 79 -2.17 7.37 -1.45
C VAL A 79 -3.26 8.25 -2.10
N VAL A 80 -3.20 9.58 -1.97
CA VAL A 80 -4.14 10.51 -2.63
C VAL A 80 -3.47 11.36 -3.69
#